data_AF-A0A5M7BLP3-F1
#
_entry.id   AF-A0A5M7BLP3-F1
#
_cell.length_a   1.000
_cell.length_b   1.000
_cell.length_c   1.000
_cell.angle_alpha   90.00
_cell.angle_beta   90.00
_cell.angle_gamma   90.00
#
_symmetry.space_group_name_H-M   'P 1'
#
loop_
_entity.id
_entity.type
_entity.pdbx_description
1 polymer ?
#
loop_
_entity_poly.entity_id
_entity_poly.type
_entity_poly.pdbx_seq_one_letter_code
_entity_poly.pdbx_strand_id
1 'polypeptide(L)' 'EERIGKRINVERVDEALGTAPSKIATGCPFCKVMLSDGLTARQSEKVASESVEVVDVAQLLLTAVKRGENENPEDSS' A
#
# COMPACT_ATOMS: atom_id res chain seq x y z
N GLU A 1 14.60 21.20 2.60
CA GLU A 1 14.76 19.94 1.86
C GLU A 1 16.19 19.47 2.05
N GLU A 2 16.41 18.33 2.71
CA GLU A 2 17.74 17.72 2.77
C GLU A 2 18.03 17.05 1.41
N ARG A 3 19.18 17.38 0.81
CA ARG A 3 19.59 16.91 -0.53
C ARG A 3 20.64 15.81 -0.50
N ILE A 4 20.88 15.22 0.67
CA ILE A 4 21.92 14.22 0.90
C ILE A 4 21.22 12.91 1.26
N GLY A 5 21.36 11.90 0.40
CA GLY A 5 20.73 10.59 0.56
C GLY A 5 19.45 10.40 -0.28
N LYS A 6 18.91 9.18 -0.23
CA LYS A 6 17.67 8.81 -0.92
C LYS A 6 16.47 9.37 -0.16
N ARG A 7 15.45 9.86 -0.88
CA ARG A 7 14.24 10.38 -0.23
C ARG A 7 13.59 9.29 0.61
N ILE A 8 13.18 9.63 1.82
CA ILE A 8 12.67 8.66 2.79
C ILE A 8 11.43 7.91 2.30
N ASN A 9 10.56 8.56 1.51
CA ASN A 9 9.39 7.92 0.94
C ASN A 9 9.76 6.76 0.01
N VAL A 10 10.78 6.94 -0.84
CA VAL A 10 11.29 5.91 -1.73
C VAL A 10 12.03 4.82 -0.96
N GLU A 11 12.76 5.17 0.09
CA GLU A 11 13.44 4.19 0.94
C GLU A 11 12.45 3.24 1.64
N ARG A 12 11.42 3.78 2.27
CA ARG A 12 10.39 2.97 2.95
C ARG A 12 9.60 2.08 1.99
N VAL A 13 9.36 2.55 0.76
CA VAL A 13 8.70 1.75 -0.26
C VAL A 13 9.60 0.61 -0.73
N ASP A 14 10.91 0.82 -0.88
CA ASP A 14 11.83 -0.27 -1.23
C ASP A 14 11.91 -1.35 -0.14
N GLU A 15 11.98 -0.93 1.13
CA GLU A 15 11.92 -1.85 2.27
C GLU A 15 10.64 -2.71 2.19
N ALA A 16 9.50 -2.10 1.90
CA ALA A 16 8.24 -2.81 1.75
C ALA A 16 8.22 -3.72 0.52
N LEU A 17 8.68 -3.26 -0.65
CA LEU A 17 8.72 -4.05 -1.88
C LEU A 17 9.63 -5.28 -1.76
N GLY A 18 10.67 -5.21 -0.92
CA GLY A 18 11.54 -6.33 -0.58
C GLY A 18 10.80 -7.53 0.03
N THR A 19 9.57 -7.34 0.54
CA THR A 19 8.74 -8.43 1.05
C THR A 19 7.75 -9.00 0.01
N ALA A 20 7.86 -8.59 -1.26
CA ALA A 20 6.93 -8.92 -2.34
C ALA A 20 5.43 -8.71 -1.98
N PRO A 21 5.04 -7.52 -1.47
CA PRO A 21 3.68 -7.26 -1.03
C PRO A 21 2.72 -7.10 -2.22
N SER A 22 1.47 -7.52 -2.05
CA SER A 22 0.36 -7.08 -2.91
C SER A 22 -0.26 -5.77 -2.43
N LYS A 23 -0.16 -5.46 -1.14
CA LYS A 23 -0.67 -4.25 -0.49
C LYS A 23 0.30 -3.77 0.58
N ILE A 24 0.47 -2.46 0.71
CA ILE A 24 1.20 -1.80 1.80
C ILE A 24 0.15 -1.07 2.65
N ALA A 25 -0.05 -1.54 3.88
CA ALA A 25 -1.06 -0.96 4.78
C ALA A 25 -0.43 0.01 5.80
N THR A 26 -1.12 1.10 6.11
CA THR A 26 -0.71 2.04 7.16
C THR A 26 -1.88 2.57 7.98
N GLY A 27 -1.64 2.82 9.27
CA GLY A 27 -2.60 3.47 10.17
C GLY A 27 -2.47 5.00 10.23
N CYS A 28 -1.52 5.60 9.51
CA CYS A 28 -1.22 7.03 9.59
C CYS A 28 -1.57 7.74 8.27
N PRO A 29 -2.43 8.78 8.29
CA PRO A 29 -2.82 9.52 7.08
C PRO A 29 -1.63 10.16 6.35
N PHE A 30 -0.66 10.71 7.09
CA PHE A 30 0.55 11.27 6.50
C PHE A 30 1.39 10.20 5.81
N CYS A 31 1.59 9.05 6.46
CA CYS A 31 2.33 7.95 5.87
C CYS A 31 1.65 7.39 4.63
N LYS A 32 0.31 7.42 4.54
CA LYS A 32 -0.41 7.00 3.34
C LYS A 32 0.00 7.83 2.14
N VAL A 33 -0.06 9.16 2.26
CA VAL A 33 0.38 10.08 1.20
C VAL A 33 1.86 9.87 0.88
N MET A 34 2.72 9.85 1.91
CA MET A 34 4.16 9.65 1.75
C MET A 34 4.49 8.35 0.98
N LEU A 35 3.89 7.23 1.37
CA LEU A 35 4.14 5.93 0.75
C LEU A 35 3.53 5.85 -0.64
N SER A 36 2.35 6.44 -0.88
CA SER A 36 1.75 6.52 -2.21
C SER A 36 2.64 7.28 -3.19
N ASP A 37 3.20 8.42 -2.78
CA ASP A 37 4.14 9.19 -3.59
C ASP A 37 5.42 8.39 -3.90
N GLY A 38 5.95 7.67 -2.89
CA GLY A 38 7.11 6.79 -3.06
C GLY A 38 6.82 5.63 -4.01
N LEU A 39 5.64 5.01 -3.90
CA LEU A 39 5.22 3.91 -4.75
C LEU A 39 5.03 4.37 -6.21
N THR A 40 4.41 5.53 -6.40
CA THR A 40 4.22 6.14 -7.72
C THR A 40 5.56 6.40 -8.41
N ALA A 41 6.57 6.87 -7.66
CA ALA A 41 7.92 7.01 -8.19
C ALA A 41 8.51 5.66 -8.64
N ARG A 42 8.36 4.60 -7.83
CA ARG A 42 8.86 3.26 -8.18
C ARG A 42 8.11 2.58 -9.32
N GLN A 43 6.81 2.83 -9.47
CA GLN A 43 6.02 2.39 -10.63
C GLN A 43 6.50 3.09 -11.90
N SER A 44 6.71 4.41 -11.84
CA SER A 44 7.24 5.20 -12.96
C SER A 44 8.63 4.73 -13.41
N GLU A 45 9.46 4.27 -12.48
CA GLU A 45 10.78 3.68 -12.74
C GLU A 45 10.73 2.19 -13.12
N LYS A 46 9.53 1.58 -13.17
CA LYS A 46 9.30 0.15 -13.44
C LYS A 46 9.95 -0.80 -12.43
N VAL A 47 10.16 -0.33 -11.20
CA VAL A 47 10.68 -1.10 -10.07
C VAL A 47 9.55 -1.79 -9.30
N ALA A 48 8.41 -1.13 -9.17
CA ALA A 48 7.21 -1.68 -8.54
C ALA A 48 6.17 -2.10 -9.58
N SER A 49 5.38 -3.13 -9.28
CA SER A 49 4.22 -3.50 -10.10
C SER A 49 3.11 -2.45 -9.95
N GLU A 50 2.40 -2.18 -11.05
CA GLU A 50 1.17 -1.37 -11.08
C GLU A 50 0.04 -1.98 -10.22
N SER A 51 0.15 -3.26 -9.87
CA SER A 51 -0.82 -3.95 -9.02
C SER A 51 -0.61 -3.76 -7.52
N VAL A 52 0.52 -3.20 -7.09
CA VAL A 52 0.78 -2.91 -5.67
C VAL A 52 0.03 -1.63 -5.31
N GLU A 53 -0.63 -1.63 -4.16
CA GLU A 53 -1.38 -0.47 -3.68
C GLU A 53 -1.04 -0.12 -2.22
N VAL A 54 -1.09 1.18 -1.90
CA VAL A 54 -1.02 1.67 -0.53
C VAL A 54 -2.45 1.90 -0.01
N VAL A 55 -2.81 1.22 1.06
CA VAL A 55 -4.13 1.30 1.68
C VAL A 55 -4.01 1.70 3.14
N ASP A 56 -5.08 2.24 3.70
CA ASP A 56 -5.18 2.31 5.16
C ASP A 56 -5.74 1.02 5.77
N VAL A 57 -5.55 0.87 7.08
CA VAL A 57 -6.00 -0.31 7.83
C VAL A 57 -7.51 -0.54 7.74
N ALA A 58 -8.33 0.52 7.66
CA ALA A 58 -9.78 0.38 7.59
C ALA A 58 -10.22 -0.13 6.22
N GLN A 59 -9.57 0.33 5.14
CA GLN A 59 -9.77 -0.21 3.79
C GLN A 59 -9.40 -1.70 3.73
N LEU A 60 -8.29 -2.10 4.34
CA LEU A 60 -7.86 -3.50 4.39
C LEU A 60 -8.89 -4.39 5.11
N LEU A 61 -9.40 -3.92 6.26
CA LEU A 61 -10.46 -4.62 7.00
C LEU A 61 -11.76 -4.71 6.20
N LEU A 62 -12.17 -3.64 5.53
CA LEU A 62 -13.37 -3.64 4.71
C LEU A 62 -13.29 -4.68 3.58
N THR A 63 -12.13 -4.80 2.92
CA THR A 63 -11.91 -5.84 1.91
C THR A 63 -12.02 -7.24 2.51
N ALA A 64 -11.51 -7.46 3.72
CA ALA A 64 -11.59 -8.75 4.41
C ALA A 64 -13.04 -9.11 4.77
N VAL A 65 -13.82 -8.16 5.29
CA VAL A 65 -15.25 -8.35 5.63
C VAL A 65 -16.05 -8.70 4.37
N LYS A 66 -15.92 -7.90 3.31
CA LYS A 66 -16.62 -8.15 2.04
C LYS A 66 -16.24 -9.47 1.39
N ARG A 67 -14.98 -9.90 1.54
CA ARG A 67 -14.56 -11.22 1.06
C ARG A 67 -15.32 -12.33 1.80
N GLY A 68 -15.47 -12.20 3.12
CA GLY A 68 -16.26 -13.12 3.94
C GLY A 68 -17.73 -13.21 3.53
N GLU A 69 -18.37 -12.07 3.24
CA GLU A 69 -19.76 -12.02 2.75
C GLU A 69 -19.94 -12.74 1.40
N ASN A 70 -18.98 -12.61 0.49
CA ASN A 70 -19.03 -13.28 -0.81
C ASN A 70 -18.75 -14.80 -0.73
N GLU A 71 -18.05 -15.25 0.31
CA GLU A 71 -17.78 -16.67 0.56
C GLU A 71 -18.90 -17.32 1.41
N ASN A 72 -19.76 -16.53 2.07
CA ASN A 72 -20.88 -17.01 2.90
C ASN A 72 -22.24 -16.44 2.44
N PRO A 73 -23.00 -17.12 1.57
CA PRO A 73 -24.23 -16.59 0.97
C PRO A 73 -25.35 -16.28 1.99
N GLU A 74 -25.27 -16.77 3.22
CA GLU A 74 -26.26 -16.50 4.29
C GLU A 74 -26.22 -15.07 4.84
N ASP A 75 -25.10 -14.35 4.70
CA ASP A 75 -24.92 -12.97 5.21
C ASP A 75 -25.25 -11.88 4.15
N SER A 76 -25.69 -12.29 2.95
CA SER A 76 -25.92 -11.39 1.80
C SER A 76 -27.36 -10.84 1.68
N SER A 77 -28.21 -11.06 2.69
CA SER A 77 -29.64 -10.67 2.73
C SER A 77 -29.92 -9.49 3.65
#